data_AF-A0A147HVF5-F1
#
_entry.id   AF-A0A147HVF5-F1
#
_cell.length_a   1.000
_cell.length_b   1.000
_cell.length_c   1.000
_cell.angle_alpha   90.00
_cell.angle_beta   90.00
_cell.angle_gamma   90.00
#
_symmetry.space_group_name_H-M   'P 1'
#
loop_
_entity.id
_entity.type
_entity.pdbx_description
1 polymer ?
#
loop_
_entity_poly.entity_id
_entity_poly.type
_entity_poly.pdbx_seq_one_letter_code
_entity_poly.pdbx_strand_id
1 'polypeptide(L)'
;MALFWLSDEAWAAIEPHLPNNQPGARRVDDRRVISGIVHVLKVGCRWCDCPADYGPSTTIYNRFNRWSRRGFWLKLLDALVNAGVVAKSTAIDSTYIKAQRAAFGGKGGARSRRLAVHAVAGRPRSMRSPTLSAVPMP
;
A
#
# COMPACT_ATOMS: atom_id res chain seq x y z
N MET A 1 -3.14 16.64 21.73
CA MET A 1 -2.43 16.85 20.43
C MET A 1 -3.46 17.33 19.42
N ALA A 2 -3.17 18.41 18.69
CA ALA A 2 -4.13 18.98 17.75
C ALA A 2 -4.28 18.11 16.49
N LEU A 3 -5.51 18.00 16.00
CA LEU A 3 -5.79 17.40 14.69
C LEU A 3 -5.19 18.29 13.59
N PHE A 4 -4.79 17.67 12.49
CA PHE A 4 -4.40 18.33 11.26
C PHE A 4 -5.57 18.23 10.28
N TRP A 5 -6.09 19.37 9.85
CA TRP A 5 -7.07 19.46 8.79
C TRP A 5 -6.45 20.24 7.64
N LEU A 6 -6.60 19.73 6.42
CA LEU A 6 -6.24 20.51 5.23
C LEU A 6 -7.04 21.81 5.22
N SER A 7 -6.36 22.94 4.98
CA SER A 7 -7.02 24.22 4.70
C SER A 7 -7.80 24.14 3.38
N ASP A 8 -8.75 25.05 3.18
CA ASP A 8 -9.50 25.13 1.93
C ASP A 8 -8.58 25.40 0.73
N GLU A 9 -7.57 26.25 0.93
CA GLU A 9 -6.55 26.54 -0.08
C GLU A 9 -5.74 25.30 -0.47
N ALA A 10 -5.23 24.55 0.52
CA ALA A 10 -4.49 23.32 0.27
C ALA A 10 -5.39 22.27 -0.41
N TRP A 11 -6.66 22.20 0.00
CA TRP A 11 -7.63 21.31 -0.62
C TRP A 11 -7.92 21.68 -2.07
N ALA A 12 -8.15 22.96 -2.37
CA ALA A 12 -8.42 23.44 -3.73
C ALA A 12 -7.26 23.12 -4.70
N ALA A 13 -6.01 23.16 -4.21
CA ALA A 13 -4.84 22.75 -4.98
C ALA A 13 -4.77 21.23 -5.22
N ILE A 14 -5.28 20.41 -4.29
CA ILE A 14 -5.22 18.94 -4.34
C ILE A 14 -6.37 18.33 -5.15
N GLU A 15 -7.59 18.82 -4.92
CA GLU A 15 -8.83 18.21 -5.39
C GLU A 15 -8.84 17.90 -6.91
N PRO A 16 -8.37 18.80 -7.80
CA PRO A 16 -8.37 18.55 -9.24
C PRO A 16 -7.51 17.36 -9.67
N HIS A 17 -6.51 16.99 -8.86
CA HIS A 17 -5.58 15.91 -9.17
C HIS A 17 -6.09 14.55 -8.71
N LEU A 18 -7.15 14.51 -7.90
CA LEU A 18 -7.69 13.26 -7.38
C LEU A 18 -8.18 12.35 -8.51
N PRO A 19 -7.95 11.02 -8.40
CA PRO A 19 -8.41 10.10 -9.42
C PRO A 19 -9.94 10.09 -9.45
N ASN A 20 -10.54 10.61 -10.52
CA ASN A 20 -11.99 10.56 -10.73
C ASN A 20 -12.43 9.20 -11.32
N ASN A 21 -13.73 8.89 -11.25
CA ASN A 21 -14.37 7.73 -11.89
C ASN A 21 -13.66 6.38 -11.70
N GLN A 22 -13.22 6.07 -10.48
CA GLN A 22 -12.63 4.74 -10.23
C GLN A 22 -13.73 3.71 -9.96
N PRO A 23 -13.60 2.48 -10.49
CA PRO A 23 -14.52 1.39 -10.19
C PRO A 23 -14.47 1.02 -8.70
N GLY A 24 -15.64 0.74 -8.12
CA GLY A 24 -15.81 0.31 -6.74
C GLY A 24 -16.78 1.16 -5.91
N ALA A 25 -16.77 0.95 -4.60
CA ALA A 25 -17.63 1.67 -3.66
C ALA A 25 -17.37 3.19 -3.69
N ARG A 26 -18.44 3.96 -3.46
CA ARG A 26 -18.38 5.43 -3.36
C ARG A 26 -17.31 5.84 -2.37
N ARG A 27 -16.47 6.80 -2.77
CA ARG A 27 -15.43 7.32 -1.89
C ARG A 27 -16.06 8.09 -0.74
N VAL A 28 -15.59 7.79 0.46
CA VAL A 28 -15.77 8.63 1.65
C VAL A 28 -14.86 9.85 1.49
N ASP A 29 -15.31 11.01 1.99
CA ASP A 29 -14.61 12.29 2.07
C ASP A 29 -13.07 12.20 1.97
N ASP A 30 -12.53 12.44 0.77
CA ASP A 30 -11.10 12.31 0.49
C ASP A 30 -10.29 13.39 1.25
N ARG A 31 -10.86 14.57 1.52
CA ARG A 31 -10.19 15.61 2.30
C ARG A 31 -9.93 15.14 3.71
N ARG A 32 -10.93 14.50 4.33
CA ARG A 32 -10.81 13.93 5.66
C ARG A 32 -9.74 12.83 5.71
N VAL A 33 -9.74 11.92 4.73
CA VAL A 33 -8.77 10.83 4.68
C VAL A 33 -7.35 11.34 4.45
N ILE A 34 -7.14 12.28 3.53
CA ILE A 34 -5.81 12.85 3.27
C ILE A 34 -5.32 13.64 4.48
N SER A 35 -6.20 14.37 5.16
CA SER A 35 -5.87 15.04 6.43
C SER A 35 -5.34 14.05 7.47
N GLY A 36 -5.99 12.89 7.61
CA GLY A 36 -5.53 11.80 8.48
C GLY A 36 -4.19 11.20 8.05
N ILE A 37 -3.96 11.02 6.75
CA ILE A 37 -2.66 10.55 6.23
C ILE A 37 -1.55 11.54 6.59
N VAL A 38 -1.76 12.83 6.32
CA VAL A 38 -0.78 13.87 6.63
C VAL A 38 -0.54 13.97 8.13
N HIS A 39 -1.57 13.82 8.95
CA HIS A 39 -1.42 13.75 10.41
C HIS A 39 -0.47 12.62 10.82
N VAL A 40 -0.69 11.40 10.34
CA VAL A 40 0.17 10.25 10.65
C VAL A 40 1.62 10.50 10.23
N LEU A 41 1.83 11.04 9.03
CA LEU A 41 3.17 11.33 8.51
C LEU A 41 3.87 12.47 9.27
N LYS A 42 3.14 13.51 9.68
CA LYS A 42 3.69 14.66 10.41
C LYS A 42 4.00 14.33 11.86
N VAL A 43 3.13 13.55 12.51
CA VAL A 43 3.30 13.15 13.92
C VAL A 43 4.24 11.95 14.05
N GLY A 44 4.33 11.11 13.02
CA GLY A 44 5.13 9.89 13.04
C GLY A 44 4.51 8.77 13.88
N CYS A 45 3.19 8.78 14.08
CA CYS A 45 2.50 7.73 14.84
C CYS A 45 2.25 6.47 13.99
N ARG A 46 1.88 5.36 14.65
CA ARG A 46 1.42 4.17 13.91
C ARG A 46 0.07 4.47 13.28
N TRP A 47 -0.21 3.85 12.12
CA TRP A 47 -1.52 4.00 11.46
C TRP A 47 -2.71 3.63 12.37
N CYS A 48 -2.55 2.65 13.25
CA CYS A 48 -3.59 2.24 14.21
C CYS A 48 -3.85 3.28 15.30
N ASP A 49 -2.91 4.19 15.55
CA ASP A 49 -3.02 5.26 16.53
C ASP A 49 -3.54 6.57 15.90
N CYS A 50 -3.91 6.54 14.61
CA CYS A 50 -4.51 7.69 13.94
C CYS A 50 -5.86 8.04 14.57
N PRO A 51 -6.14 9.33 14.89
CA PRO A 51 -7.41 9.75 15.45
C PRO A 51 -8.62 9.28 14.64
N ALA A 52 -9.65 8.79 15.35
CA ALA A 52 -10.85 8.25 14.73
C ALA A 52 -11.66 9.29 13.94
N ASP A 53 -11.46 10.59 14.21
CA ASP A 53 -12.09 11.70 13.48
C ASP A 53 -11.79 11.67 11.97
N TYR A 54 -10.63 11.14 11.57
CA TYR A 54 -10.30 10.98 10.15
C TYR A 54 -11.00 9.78 9.49
N GLY A 55 -11.54 8.88 10.30
CA GLY A 55 -12.15 7.62 9.90
C GLY A 55 -11.29 6.39 10.26
N PRO A 56 -11.68 5.20 9.78
CA PRO A 56 -11.01 3.96 10.14
C PRO A 56 -9.55 3.95 9.70
N SER A 57 -8.63 3.60 10.60
CA SER A 57 -7.18 3.52 10.36
C SER A 57 -6.83 2.65 9.14
N THR A 58 -7.56 1.56 8.93
CA THR A 58 -7.40 0.68 7.76
C THR A 58 -7.73 1.38 6.45
N THR A 59 -8.73 2.27 6.43
CA THR A 59 -9.09 3.05 5.24
C THR A 59 -7.99 4.05 4.91
N ILE A 60 -7.46 4.74 5.93
CA ILE A 60 -6.38 5.72 5.80
C ILE A 60 -5.12 5.04 5.24
N TYR A 61 -4.69 3.94 5.85
CA TYR A 61 -3.53 3.17 5.38
C TYR A 61 -3.73 2.61 3.96
N ASN A 62 -4.88 1.98 3.69
CA ASN A 62 -5.14 1.38 2.38
C ASN A 62 -5.19 2.43 1.27
N ARG A 63 -5.68 3.64 1.56
CA ARG A 63 -5.65 4.77 0.64
C ARG A 63 -4.21 5.19 0.37
N PHE A 64 -3.43 5.43 1.44
CA PHE A 64 -2.02 5.77 1.33
C PHE A 64 -1.23 4.78 0.46
N ASN A 65 -1.33 3.49 0.78
CA ASN A 65 -0.60 2.44 0.09
C ASN A 65 -1.02 2.31 -1.39
N ARG A 66 -2.33 2.35 -1.68
CA ARG A 66 -2.85 2.29 -3.05
C ARG A 66 -2.36 3.45 -3.92
N TRP A 67 -2.33 4.65 -3.36
CA TRP A 67 -1.90 5.85 -4.06
C TRP A 67 -0.39 5.95 -4.20
N SER A 68 0.37 5.48 -3.21
CA SER A 68 1.83 5.34 -3.29
C SER A 68 2.25 4.46 -4.47
N ARG A 69 1.63 3.28 -4.61
CA ARG A 69 1.89 2.38 -5.75
C ARG A 69 1.54 2.96 -7.12
N ARG A 70 0.70 3.99 -7.18
CA ARG A 70 0.30 4.68 -8.41
C ARG A 70 1.11 5.96 -8.67
N GLY A 71 2.09 6.30 -7.82
CA GLY A 71 2.86 7.54 -7.91
C GLY A 71 2.03 8.80 -7.65
N PHE A 72 0.88 8.68 -7.00
CA PHE A 72 -0.05 9.79 -6.80
C PHE A 72 0.53 10.88 -5.90
N TRP A 73 1.24 10.49 -4.84
CA TRP A 73 1.78 11.43 -3.85
C TRP A 73 2.79 12.41 -4.44
N LEU A 74 3.58 11.97 -5.44
CA LEU A 74 4.52 12.86 -6.14
C LEU A 74 3.77 13.95 -6.91
N LYS A 75 2.74 13.57 -7.68
CA LYS A 75 1.90 14.53 -8.43
C LYS A 75 1.20 15.51 -7.49
N LEU A 76 0.74 15.03 -6.34
CA LEU A 76 0.10 15.86 -5.33
C LEU A 76 1.06 16.91 -4.77
N LEU A 77 2.29 16.48 -4.44
CA LEU A 77 3.31 17.38 -3.90
C LEU A 77 3.70 18.44 -4.93
N ASP A 78 3.88 18.05 -6.20
CA ASP A 78 4.17 18.99 -7.29
C ASP A 78 3.05 20.03 -7.44
N ALA A 79 1.78 19.61 -7.37
CA ALA A 79 0.64 20.52 -7.42
C ALA A 79 0.66 21.53 -6.27
N LEU A 80 0.92 21.08 -5.05
CA LEU A 80 1.01 21.94 -3.86
C LEU A 80 2.18 22.93 -3.94
N VAL A 81 3.32 22.51 -4.49
CA VAL A 81 4.48 23.40 -4.72
C VAL A 81 4.16 24.45 -5.78
N ASN A 82 3.54 24.04 -6.90
CA ASN A 82 3.16 24.96 -7.97
C ASN A 82 2.07 25.96 -7.55
N ALA A 83 1.19 25.56 -6.63
CA ALA A 83 0.19 26.44 -6.05
C ALA A 83 0.77 27.40 -4.97
N GLY A 84 2.05 27.27 -4.62
CA GLY A 84 2.68 28.10 -3.58
C GLY A 84 2.27 27.74 -2.14
N VAL A 85 1.47 26.69 -1.95
CA VAL A 85 0.99 26.24 -0.64
C VAL A 85 2.13 25.64 0.19
N VAL A 86 3.09 25.01 -0.47
CA VAL A 86 4.26 24.38 0.18
C VAL A 86 5.53 24.81 -0.55
N ALA A 87 6.58 25.15 0.22
CA ALA A 87 7.88 25.44 -0.34
C ALA A 87 8.54 24.15 -0.89
N LYS A 88 9.20 24.24 -2.05
CA LYS A 88 9.93 23.10 -2.61
C LYS A 88 11.07 22.71 -1.67
N SER A 89 10.99 21.51 -1.09
CA SER A 89 12.01 20.94 -0.20
C SER A 89 12.43 19.56 -0.68
N THR A 90 13.73 19.28 -0.67
CA THR A 90 14.29 17.97 -1.01
C THR A 90 14.91 17.35 0.24
N ALA A 91 14.45 16.17 0.63
CA ALA A 91 15.11 15.36 1.65
C ALA A 91 16.00 14.32 0.97
N ILE A 92 17.26 14.20 1.40
CA ILE A 92 18.19 13.18 0.95
C ILE A 92 18.46 12.26 2.14
N ASP A 93 18.02 11.01 2.07
CA ASP A 93 18.40 9.96 3.00
C ASP A 93 19.46 9.05 2.37
N SER A 94 20.37 8.54 3.20
CA SER A 94 21.34 7.53 2.79
C SER A 94 21.27 6.37 3.76
N THR A 95 21.26 5.15 3.24
CA THR A 95 21.34 3.93 4.06
C THR A 95 22.68 3.27 3.78
N TYR A 96 23.54 3.17 4.80
CA TYR A 96 24.81 2.45 4.72
C TYR A 96 24.67 1.09 5.40
N ILE A 97 24.84 0.01 4.64
CA ILE A 97 24.96 -1.35 5.19
C ILE A 97 26.38 -1.83 4.88
N LYS A 98 27.15 -2.10 5.94
CA LYS A 98 28.47 -2.73 5.80
C LYS A 98 28.28 -4.16 5.26
N ALA A 99 28.86 -4.46 4.10
CA ALA A 99 28.86 -5.82 3.59
C ALA A 99 29.60 -6.75 4.56
N GLN A 100 29.04 -7.95 4.81
CA GLN A 100 29.72 -8.97 5.62
C GLN A 100 30.98 -9.45 4.88
N ARG A 101 32.05 -9.81 5.61
CA ARG A 101 33.31 -10.35 5.05
C ARG A 101 33.11 -11.53 4.07
N ALA A 102 32.08 -12.35 4.25
CA ALA A 102 31.77 -13.49 3.38
C ALA A 102 30.96 -13.11 2.11
N ALA A 103 30.55 -11.85 1.95
CA ALA A 103 29.91 -11.39 0.72
C ALA A 103 30.90 -11.27 -0.45
N PHE A 104 32.21 -11.32 -0.17
CA PHE A 104 33.27 -11.35 -1.17
C PHE A 104 33.68 -12.80 -1.48
N GLY A 105 33.73 -13.17 -2.77
CA GLY A 105 34.27 -14.47 -3.21
C GLY A 105 33.24 -15.54 -3.63
N GLY A 106 31.98 -15.20 -3.88
CA GLY A 106 31.03 -16.15 -4.48
C GLY A 106 31.50 -16.60 -5.87
N LYS A 107 31.78 -17.90 -6.06
CA LYS A 107 31.94 -18.50 -7.41
C LYS A 107 30.67 -18.19 -8.20
N GLY A 108 30.81 -17.45 -9.31
CA GLY A 108 29.70 -17.06 -10.18
C GLY A 108 28.83 -18.27 -10.54
N GLY A 109 27.64 -18.34 -9.94
CA GLY A 109 26.63 -19.36 -10.23
C GLY A 109 25.92 -19.07 -11.55
N ALA A 110 25.44 -20.14 -12.20
CA ALA A 110 24.89 -20.11 -13.55
C ALA A 110 23.80 -19.03 -13.74
N ARG A 111 23.91 -18.31 -14.86
CA ARG A 111 22.96 -17.29 -15.32
C ARG A 111 21.53 -17.84 -15.34
N SER A 112 20.59 -16.98 -14.94
CA SER A 112 19.13 -17.14 -14.94
C SER A 112 18.61 -18.29 -15.82
N ARG A 113 18.37 -19.46 -15.21
CA ARG A 113 17.55 -20.50 -15.81
C ARG A 113 16.10 -20.03 -15.72
N ARG A 114 15.45 -19.73 -16.85
CA ARG A 114 14.00 -19.53 -16.87
C ARG A 114 13.37 -20.78 -16.24
N LEU A 115 12.65 -20.61 -15.14
CA LEU A 115 11.76 -21.65 -14.64
C LEU A 115 10.79 -21.95 -15.78
N ALA A 116 10.79 -23.20 -16.23
CA ALA A 116 9.89 -23.64 -17.28
C ALA A 116 8.45 -23.27 -16.91
N VAL A 117 7.64 -22.96 -17.93
CA VAL A 117 6.20 -22.74 -17.82
C VAL A 117 5.61 -23.83 -16.92
N HIS A 118 4.84 -23.43 -15.90
CA HIS A 118 4.04 -24.38 -15.12
C HIS A 118 3.17 -25.18 -16.10
N ALA A 119 3.54 -26.43 -16.37
CA ALA A 119 2.62 -27.40 -16.90
C ALA A 119 1.47 -27.49 -15.91
N VAL A 120 0.24 -27.36 -16.42
CA VAL A 120 -1.01 -27.47 -15.65
C VAL A 120 -1.01 -28.81 -14.92
N ALA A 121 -0.67 -28.78 -13.63
CA ALA A 121 -0.95 -29.89 -12.74
C ALA A 121 -2.46 -29.90 -12.50
N GLY A 122 -3.14 -30.87 -13.10
CA GLY A 122 -4.57 -31.10 -12.89
C GLY A 122 -4.88 -31.23 -11.40
N ARG A 123 -6.06 -30.73 -11.01
CA ARG A 123 -6.56 -30.72 -9.62
C ARG A 123 -6.55 -32.14 -9.02
N PRO A 124 -5.98 -32.36 -7.82
CA PRO A 124 -6.18 -33.63 -7.12
C PRO A 124 -7.66 -33.81 -6.79
N ARG A 125 -8.29 -34.85 -7.33
CA ARG A 125 -9.65 -35.26 -6.95
C ARG A 125 -9.59 -35.81 -5.52
N SER A 126 -10.07 -35.03 -4.56
CA SER A 126 -10.47 -35.56 -3.26
C SER A 126 -11.73 -36.39 -3.47
N MET A 127 -11.62 -37.70 -3.35
CA MET A 127 -12.77 -38.60 -3.28
C MET A 127 -12.77 -39.18 -1.86
N ARG A 128 -13.90 -39.06 -1.14
CA ARG A 128 -14.10 -39.78 0.12
C ARG A 128 -14.36 -41.24 -0.22
N SER A 129 -13.65 -42.16 0.43
CA SER A 129 -13.86 -43.60 0.29
C SER A 129 -15.30 -43.96 0.67
N PRO A 130 -15.99 -44.85 -0.07
CA PRO A 130 -17.26 -45.40 0.38
C PRO A 130 -17.00 -46.28 1.61
N THR A 131 -17.66 -45.97 2.73
CA THR A 131 -17.84 -46.93 3.82
C THR A 131 -18.58 -48.15 3.28
N LEU A 132 -17.96 -49.32 3.36
CA LEU A 132 -18.63 -50.61 3.16
C LEU A 132 -19.82 -50.69 4.12
N SER A 133 -21.03 -50.76 3.57
CA SER A 133 -22.23 -51.13 4.33
C SER A 133 -22.09 -52.59 4.77
N ALA A 134 -22.12 -52.83 6.08
CA ALA A 134 -22.25 -54.16 6.62
C ALA A 134 -23.57 -54.78 6.12
N VAL A 135 -23.47 -55.93 5.43
CA VAL A 135 -24.60 -56.79 5.12
C VAL A 135 -24.90 -57.61 6.38
N PRO A 136 -26.15 -57.70 6.86
CA PRO A 136 -26.50 -58.66 7.90
C PRO A 136 -26.61 -60.06 7.28
N MET A 137 -25.92 -61.03 7.89
CA MET A 137 -26.07 -62.46 7.60
C MET A 137 -27.26 -63.02 8.41
N PRO A 138 -27.90 -64.12 7.95
CA PRO A 138 -29.20 -64.59 8.47
C PRO A 138 -29.18 -65.04 9.94
#